data_AF-A0A699UVE1-F1
#
_entry.id   AF-A0A699UVE1-F1
#
_cell.length_a   1.000
_cell.length_b   1.000
_cell.length_c   1.000
_cell.angle_alpha   90.00
_cell.angle_beta   90.00
_cell.angle_gamma   90.00
#
_symmetry.space_group_name_H-M   'P 1'
#
loop_
_entity.id
_entity.type
_entity.pdbx_description
1 polymer ?
#
loop_
_entity_poly.entity_id
_entity_poly.type
_entity_poly.pdbx_seq_one_letter_code
_entity_poly.pdbx_strand_id
1 'polypeptide(L)'
;LQFFPRAEQERLKREYHSIRQTSTETSTEFMQHFLRLVEFLGIAAGIEEEQAKNFQWGLRRSTLNHLMCMSYTDVAHVANAACNYEILHERDDEDTERPDKR
;
A
#
# COMPACT_ATOMS: atom_id res chain seq x y z
N LEU A 1 -15.46 -16.87 -12.72
CA LEU A 1 -14.51 -16.28 -11.74
C LEU A 1 -14.11 -17.34 -10.70
N GLN A 2 -13.36 -18.37 -11.11
CA GLN A 2 -12.72 -19.29 -10.15
C GLN A 2 -11.47 -19.89 -10.81
N PHE A 3 -10.47 -19.03 -11.08
CA PHE A 3 -9.19 -19.45 -11.65
C PHE A 3 -8.18 -19.88 -10.58
N PHE A 4 -8.43 -19.57 -9.30
CA PHE A 4 -7.51 -19.84 -8.20
C PHE A 4 -8.13 -20.80 -7.15
N PRO A 5 -7.39 -21.81 -6.67
CA PRO A 5 -7.76 -22.60 -5.50
C PRO A 5 -8.02 -21.70 -4.28
N ARG A 6 -8.94 -22.11 -3.41
CA ARG A 6 -9.31 -21.36 -2.19
C ARG A 6 -8.08 -20.95 -1.35
N ALA A 7 -7.08 -21.81 -1.24
CA ALA A 7 -5.86 -21.53 -0.49
C ALA A 7 -5.07 -20.34 -1.08
N GLU A 8 -5.04 -20.18 -2.39
CA GLU A 8 -4.36 -19.05 -3.05
C GLU A 8 -5.15 -17.76 -2.91
N GLN A 9 -6.48 -17.83 -2.98
CA GLN A 9 -7.33 -16.67 -2.70
C GLN A 9 -7.12 -16.15 -1.27
N GLU A 10 -7.02 -17.04 -0.28
CA GLU A 10 -6.75 -16.65 1.11
C GLU A 10 -5.32 -16.12 1.29
N ARG A 11 -4.33 -16.66 0.56
CA ARG A 11 -2.96 -16.12 0.53
C ARG A 11 -2.95 -14.68 0.00
N LEU A 12 -3.59 -14.43 -1.15
CA LEU A 12 -3.67 -13.11 -1.78
C LEU A 12 -4.39 -12.09 -0.90
N LYS A 13 -5.47 -12.49 -0.21
CA LYS A 13 -6.13 -11.62 0.76
C LYS A 13 -5.19 -11.22 1.89
N ARG A 14 -4.44 -12.17 2.46
CA ARG A 14 -3.47 -11.85 3.54
C ARG A 14 -2.37 -10.93 3.05
N GLU A 15 -1.84 -11.18 1.86
CA GLU A 15 -0.84 -10.34 1.22
C GLU A 15 -1.37 -8.91 1.05
N TYR A 16 -2.58 -8.75 0.51
CA TYR A 16 -3.22 -7.45 0.34
C TYR A 16 -3.40 -6.68 1.65
N HIS A 17 -3.81 -7.31 2.74
CA HIS A 17 -3.99 -6.64 4.04
C HIS A 17 -2.67 -6.36 4.79
N SER A 18 -1.56 -6.97 4.36
CA SER A 18 -0.25 -6.82 5.00
C SER A 18 0.78 -6.14 4.10
N ILE A 19 0.38 -5.72 2.90
CA ILE A 19 1.25 -5.13 1.89
C ILE A 19 1.88 -3.83 2.43
N ARG A 20 3.18 -3.67 2.20
CA ARG A 20 3.96 -2.51 2.66
C ARG A 20 4.98 -2.11 1.61
N GLN A 21 5.19 -0.81 1.48
CA GLN A 21 6.27 -0.20 0.73
C GLN A 21 7.59 -0.45 1.47
N THR A 22 8.53 -1.06 0.77
CA THR A 22 9.91 -1.33 1.18
C THR A 22 10.77 -0.07 1.08
N SER A 23 11.92 -0.08 1.77
CA SER A 23 12.88 1.03 1.79
C SER A 23 13.57 1.29 0.43
N THR A 24 13.50 0.33 -0.50
CA THR A 24 14.10 0.45 -1.83
C THR A 24 13.09 0.75 -2.93
N GLU A 25 11.80 0.50 -2.73
CA GLU A 25 10.77 0.77 -3.75
C GLU A 25 10.18 2.18 -3.61
N THR A 26 9.96 2.82 -4.75
CA THR A 26 9.26 4.11 -4.85
C THR A 26 7.76 3.93 -4.60
N SER A 27 7.06 5.00 -4.23
CA SER A 27 5.59 4.98 -4.09
C SER A 27 4.87 4.52 -5.37
N THR A 28 5.45 4.79 -6.54
CA THR A 28 4.90 4.37 -7.84
C THR A 28 5.07 2.87 -8.09
N GLU A 29 6.22 2.29 -7.77
CA GLU A 29 6.44 0.84 -7.85
C GLU A 29 5.52 0.09 -6.88
N PHE A 30 5.40 0.60 -5.65
CA PHE A 30 4.48 0.07 -4.66
C PHE A 30 3.03 0.12 -5.13
N MET A 31 2.60 1.22 -5.77
CA MET A 31 1.27 1.33 -6.38
C MET A 31 1.04 0.25 -7.43
N GLN A 32 2.03 -0.03 -8.29
CA GLN A 32 1.88 -1.09 -9.29
C GLN A 32 1.71 -2.47 -8.63
N HIS A 33 2.46 -2.77 -7.57
CA HIS A 33 2.30 -4.01 -6.81
C HIS A 33 0.91 -4.11 -6.16
N PHE A 34 0.45 -3.02 -5.55
CA PHE A 34 -0.87 -2.94 -4.94
C PHE A 34 -1.99 -3.17 -5.95
N LEU A 35 -1.95 -2.48 -7.11
CA LEU A 35 -2.97 -2.60 -8.14
C LEU A 35 -3.02 -4.02 -8.75
N ARG A 36 -1.87 -4.70 -8.87
CA ARG A 36 -1.84 -6.12 -9.27
C ARG A 36 -2.63 -7.00 -8.29
N LEU A 37 -2.49 -6.79 -6.98
CA LEU A 37 -3.26 -7.53 -5.98
C LEU A 37 -4.76 -7.20 -6.05
N VAL A 38 -5.11 -5.92 -6.24
CA VAL A 38 -6.50 -5.48 -6.41
C VAL A 38 -7.13 -6.16 -7.63
N GLU A 39 -6.40 -6.26 -8.75
CA GLU A 39 -6.88 -6.92 -9.97
C GLU A 39 -7.20 -8.40 -9.72
N PHE A 40 -6.34 -9.12 -8.98
CA PHE A 40 -6.59 -10.53 -8.64
C PHE A 40 -7.74 -10.72 -7.64
N LEU A 41 -7.91 -9.79 -6.70
CA LEU A 41 -8.94 -9.87 -5.66
C LEU A 41 -10.31 -9.39 -6.15
N GLY A 42 -10.34 -8.48 -7.11
CA GLY A 42 -11.55 -7.86 -7.63
C GLY A 42 -12.41 -7.29 -6.50
N ILE A 43 -13.66 -7.73 -6.42
CA ILE A 43 -14.63 -7.30 -5.40
C ILE A 43 -14.11 -7.53 -3.96
N ALA A 44 -13.24 -8.52 -3.74
CA ALA A 44 -12.69 -8.81 -2.42
C ALA A 44 -11.65 -7.78 -1.93
N ALA A 45 -11.16 -6.89 -2.80
CA ALA A 45 -10.26 -5.80 -2.42
C ALA A 45 -10.98 -4.64 -1.72
N GLY A 46 -12.32 -4.60 -1.77
CA GLY A 46 -13.14 -3.52 -1.22
C GLY A 46 -13.43 -2.40 -2.23
N ILE A 47 -14.09 -1.35 -1.76
CA ILE A 47 -14.39 -0.15 -2.57
C ILE A 47 -13.16 0.78 -2.63
N GLU A 48 -13.17 1.75 -3.56
CA GLU A 48 -12.01 2.64 -3.80
C GLU A 48 -11.48 3.34 -2.55
N GLU A 49 -12.35 3.81 -1.65
CA GLU A 49 -11.95 4.47 -0.41
C GLU A 49 -11.24 3.50 0.57
N GLU A 50 -11.69 2.25 0.64
CA GLU A 50 -11.04 1.22 1.47
C GLU A 50 -9.68 0.83 0.88
N GLN A 51 -9.61 0.71 -0.45
CA GLN A 51 -8.36 0.46 -1.17
C GLN A 51 -7.37 1.61 -0.95
N ALA A 52 -7.82 2.87 -1.05
CA ALA A 52 -7.01 4.05 -0.79
C ALA A 52 -6.45 4.06 0.63
N LYS A 53 -7.27 3.73 1.64
CA LYS A 53 -6.81 3.59 3.03
C LYS A 53 -5.78 2.49 3.18
N ASN A 54 -6.01 1.31 2.60
CA ASN A 54 -5.06 0.21 2.70
C ASN A 54 -3.72 0.55 2.02
N PHE A 55 -3.78 1.16 0.83
CA PHE A 55 -2.60 1.65 0.14
C PHE A 55 -1.84 2.69 0.99
N GLN A 56 -2.55 3.65 1.58
CA GLN A 56 -1.98 4.67 2.45
C GLN A 56 -1.27 4.04 3.68
N TRP A 57 -1.89 3.07 4.35
CA TRP A 57 -1.30 2.35 5.48
C TRP A 57 -0.10 1.47 5.09
N GLY A 58 -0.03 1.09 3.82
CA GLY A 58 1.09 0.37 3.25
C GLY A 58 2.30 1.26 2.95
N LEU A 59 2.14 2.59 2.84
CA LEU A 59 3.27 3.49 2.60
C LEU A 59 4.28 3.48 3.75
N ARG A 60 5.52 3.93 3.46
CA ARG A 60 6.55 4.14 4.47
C ARG A 60 6.06 5.07 5.57
N ARG A 61 6.59 4.88 6.78
CA ARG A 61 6.13 5.62 7.96
C ARG A 61 6.31 7.13 7.83
N SER A 62 7.40 7.60 7.22
CA SER A 62 7.67 9.01 6.95
C SER A 62 6.58 9.64 6.07
N THR A 63 6.33 9.03 4.91
CA THR A 63 5.27 9.42 3.98
C THR A 63 3.90 9.34 4.65
N LEU A 64 3.59 8.23 5.31
CA LEU A 64 2.32 8.05 6.02
C LEU A 64 2.10 9.13 7.08
N ASN A 65 3.11 9.46 7.90
CA ASN A 65 2.98 10.50 8.92
C ASN A 65 2.62 11.86 8.33
N HIS A 66 3.15 12.19 7.15
CA HIS A 66 2.82 13.42 6.44
C HIS A 66 1.40 13.39 5.87
N LEU A 67 0.99 12.26 5.33
CA LEU A 67 -0.32 12.10 4.68
C LEU A 67 -1.45 11.75 5.66
N MET A 68 -1.16 11.40 6.92
CA MET A 68 -2.13 10.86 7.90
C MET A 68 -3.32 11.79 8.17
N CYS A 69 -3.16 13.10 7.99
CA CYS A 69 -4.23 14.08 8.22
C CYS A 69 -5.18 14.21 7.02
N MET A 70 -4.87 13.60 5.88
CA MET A 70 -5.65 13.70 4.66
C MET A 70 -6.44 12.41 4.40
N SER A 71 -7.70 12.58 3.98
CA SER A 71 -8.54 11.53 3.44
C SER A 71 -8.47 11.56 1.91
N TYR A 72 -8.29 10.40 1.29
CA TYR A 72 -8.25 10.26 -0.16
C TYR A 72 -9.41 9.41 -0.66
N THR A 73 -9.90 9.73 -1.86
CA THR A 73 -11.01 9.03 -2.51
C THR A 73 -10.55 7.79 -3.27
N ASP A 74 -9.30 7.77 -3.72
CA ASP A 74 -8.74 6.73 -4.57
C ASP A 74 -7.21 6.63 -4.41
N VAL A 75 -6.68 5.48 -4.84
CA VAL A 75 -5.25 5.15 -4.76
C VAL A 75 -4.38 6.11 -5.56
N ALA A 76 -4.86 6.63 -6.69
CA ALA A 76 -4.07 7.52 -7.54
C ALA A 76 -3.78 8.86 -6.84
N HIS A 77 -4.75 9.42 -6.12
CA HIS A 77 -4.51 10.62 -5.31
C HIS A 77 -3.51 10.39 -4.19
N VAL A 78 -3.60 9.25 -3.48
CA VAL A 78 -2.61 8.90 -2.44
C VAL A 78 -1.22 8.76 -3.06
N ALA A 79 -1.10 8.04 -4.17
CA ALA A 79 0.17 7.80 -4.85
C ALA A 79 0.80 9.10 -5.37
N ASN A 80 0.00 10.00 -5.93
CA ASN A 80 0.47 11.32 -6.34
C ASN A 80 0.99 12.14 -5.14
N ALA A 81 0.27 12.15 -4.02
CA ALA A 81 0.70 12.86 -2.82
C ALA A 81 1.98 12.25 -2.23
N ALA A 82 2.09 10.92 -2.20
CA ALA A 82 3.27 10.20 -1.75
C ALA A 82 4.49 10.49 -2.65
N CYS A 83 4.31 10.40 -3.97
CA CYS A 83 5.36 10.68 -4.95
C CYS A 83 5.84 12.13 -4.86
N ASN A 84 4.92 13.10 -4.73
CA ASN A 84 5.27 14.50 -4.51
C ASN A 84 6.09 14.70 -3.22
N TYR A 85 5.74 14.01 -2.15
CA TYR A 85 6.50 14.07 -0.90
C TYR A 85 7.91 13.49 -1.06
N GLU A 86 8.03 12.31 -1.68
CA GLU A 86 9.30 11.63 -1.97
C GLU A 86 10.25 12.48 -2.82
N ILE A 87 9.72 13.20 -3.82
CA ILE A 87 10.50 14.12 -4.67
C ILE A 87 11.01 15.32 -3.85
N LEU A 88 10.19 15.84 -2.94
CA LEU A 88 10.55 17.00 -2.11
C LEU A 88 11.51 16.65 -0.96
N HIS A 89 11.54 15.38 -0.52
CA HIS A 89 12.28 14.94 0.68
C HIS A 89 13.21 13.75 0.36
N GLU A 90 14.12 13.90 -0.61
CA GLU A 90 15.04 12.85 -1.05
C GLU A 90 15.72 12.07 0.11
N ARG A 91 15.13 10.92 0.48
CA ARG A 91 15.64 9.82 1.31
C ARG A 91 16.28 10.17 2.67
N ASP A 92 15.45 10.55 3.64
CA ASP A 92 15.86 10.69 5.06
C ASP A 92 15.59 9.45 5.95
N ASP A 93 15.17 8.31 5.39
CA ASP A 93 14.60 7.20 6.19
C ASP A 93 15.49 5.95 6.28
N GLU A 94 16.27 5.85 7.36
CA GLU A 94 16.72 4.56 7.90
C GLU A 94 15.55 3.95 8.69
N ASP A 95 14.84 2.99 8.07
CA ASP A 95 13.65 2.39 8.66
C ASP A 95 14.04 1.55 9.89
N THR A 96 13.62 2.00 11.08
CA THR A 96 13.81 1.25 12.33
C THR A 96 12.79 0.12 12.37
N GLU A 97 13.27 -1.10 12.15
CA GLU A 97 12.52 -2.35 12.37
C GLU A 97 11.72 -2.26 13.68
N ARG A 98 10.39 -2.43 13.61
CA ARG A 98 9.58 -2.61 14.82
C ARG A 98 10.07 -3.89 15.50
N PRO A 99 10.42 -3.88 16.80
CA PRO A 99 10.78 -5.11 17.48
C PRO A 99 9.54 -6.00 17.53
N ASP A 100 9.66 -7.17 16.92
CA ASP A 100 8.68 -8.23 16.96
C ASP A 100 8.47 -8.61 18.43
N LYS A 101 7.30 -8.29 18.99
CA LYS A 101 6.94 -8.66 20.36
C LYS A 101 6.12 -9.94 20.30
N ARG A 102 6.79 -11.03 20.73
CA ARG A 102 6.19 -12.29 21.19
C ARG A 102 5.06 -12.07 22.19
#